data_AF-A0A7T2YZV1-F1
#
_entry.id   AF-A0A7T2YZV1-F1
#
_cell.length_a   1.000
_cell.length_b   1.000
_cell.length_c   1.000
_cell.angle_alpha   90.00
_cell.angle_beta   90.00
_cell.angle_gamma   90.00
#
_symmetry.space_group_name_H-M   'P 1'
#
loop_
_entity.id
_entity.type
_entity.pdbx_description
1 polymer ?
#
loop_
_entity_poly.entity_id
_entity_poly.type
_entity_poly.pdbx_seq_one_letter_code
_entity_poly.pdbx_strand_id
1 'polypeptide(L)' 'MNQFLQTLQRGAAAARASLVNAAPDGLLLGGAAAISYGAWLIYAPAGFIAGGVLLIAGGVLMARGAK' A
#
# COMPACT_ATOMS: atom_id res chain seq x y z
N MET A 1 35.97 -17.85 1.69
CA MET A 1 35.12 -17.48 2.84
C MET A 1 34.39 -16.14 2.68
N ASN A 2 34.74 -15.28 1.70
CA ASN A 2 34.11 -13.96 1.56
C ASN A 2 32.82 -13.95 0.70
N GLN A 3 32.60 -14.95 -0.17
CA GLN A 3 31.44 -14.93 -1.07
C GLN A 3 30.10 -15.27 -0.40
N PHE A 4 30.10 -16.20 0.57
CA PHE A 4 28.89 -16.58 1.31
C PHE A 4 28.36 -15.45 2.21
N LEU A 5 29.27 -14.71 2.87
CA LEU A 5 28.90 -13.55 3.66
C LEU A 5 28.37 -12.40 2.78
N GLN A 6 28.95 -12.23 1.59
CA GLN A 6 28.48 -11.23 0.62
C GLN A 6 27.09 -11.56 0.06
N THR A 7 26.76 -12.83 -0.19
CA THR A 7 25.41 -13.21 -0.65
C THR A 7 24.36 -12.97 0.44
N LEU A 8 24.68 -13.27 1.71
CA LEU A 8 23.79 -12.96 2.84
C LEU A 8 23.61 -11.44 3.01
N GLN A 9 24.69 -10.66 2.91
CA GLN A 9 24.62 -9.20 3.01
C GLN A 9 23.81 -8.57 1.85
N ARG A 10 23.95 -9.08 0.63
CA ARG A 10 23.13 -8.63 -0.52
C ARG A 10 21.67 -9.01 -0.35
N GLY A 11 21.38 -10.20 0.16
CA GLY A 11 20.01 -10.65 0.45
C GLY A 11 19.33 -9.79 1.52
N ALA A 12 20.04 -9.50 2.61
CA ALA A 12 19.54 -8.62 3.68
C ALA A 12 19.33 -7.17 3.19
N ALA A 13 20.24 -6.64 2.36
CA ALA A 13 20.10 -5.32 1.76
C ALA A 13 18.89 -5.25 0.81
N ALA A 14 18.66 -6.29 -0.01
CA ALA A 14 17.50 -6.37 -0.90
C ALA A 14 16.17 -6.45 -0.13
N ALA A 15 16.12 -7.22 0.97
CA ALA A 15 14.95 -7.31 1.83
C ALA A 15 14.64 -5.98 2.53
N ARG A 16 15.67 -5.24 2.96
CA ARG A 16 15.48 -3.90 3.52
C ARG A 16 14.98 -2.92 2.47
N ALA A 17 15.51 -2.98 1.24
CA ALA A 17 15.09 -2.13 0.15
C ALA A 17 13.62 -2.39 -0.24
N SER A 18 13.18 -3.65 -0.28
CA SER A 18 11.77 -3.97 -0.59
C SER A 18 10.82 -3.46 0.49
N LEU A 19 11.18 -3.53 1.77
CA LEU A 19 10.39 -2.94 2.85
C LEU A 19 10.26 -1.42 2.74
N VAL A 20 11.35 -0.73 2.42
CA VAL A 20 11.34 0.72 2.23
C VAL A 20 10.49 1.10 1.01
N ASN A 21 10.56 0.31 -0.06
CA ASN A 21 9.75 0.54 -1.26
C ASN A 21 8.26 0.23 -1.04
N ALA A 22 7.92 -0.71 -0.16
CA ALA A 22 6.54 -1.04 0.19
C ALA A 22 5.93 -0.07 1.23
N ALA A 23 6.76 0.70 1.93
CA ALA A 23 6.29 1.59 2.99
C ALA A 23 5.30 2.67 2.50
N PRO A 24 5.53 3.37 1.37
CA PRO A 24 4.57 4.34 0.83
C PRO A 24 3.22 3.71 0.49
N ASP A 25 3.22 2.55 -0.15
CA ASP A 25 1.98 1.85 -0.53
C ASP A 25 1.18 1.44 0.71
N GLY A 26 1.87 0.93 1.73
CA GLY A 26 1.25 0.61 3.02
C GLY A 26 0.66 1.84 3.72
N LEU A 27 1.35 2.98 3.69
CA LEU A 27 0.86 4.25 4.24
C LEU A 27 -0.36 4.77 3.50
N LEU A 28 -0.37 4.69 2.17
CA LEU A 28 -1.50 5.09 1.34
C LEU A 28 -2.73 4.20 1.60
N LEU A 29 -2.56 2.89 1.60
CA LEU A 29 -3.62 1.94 1.91
C LEU A 29 -4.15 2.11 3.33
N GLY A 30 -3.25 2.28 4.30
CA GLY A 30 -3.61 2.53 5.70
C GLY A 30 -4.39 3.82 5.88
N GLY A 31 -3.98 4.92 5.24
CA GLY A 31 -4.69 6.19 5.26
C GLY A 31 -6.07 6.11 4.62
N ALA A 32 -6.19 5.44 3.47
CA ALA A 32 -7.47 5.21 2.78
C ALA A 32 -8.45 4.40 3.65
N ALA A 33 -7.96 3.37 4.34
CA ALA A 33 -8.74 2.58 5.29
C ALA A 33 -9.16 3.41 6.51
N ALA A 34 -8.24 4.19 7.08
CA ALA A 34 -8.52 5.05 8.23
C ALA A 34 -9.58 6.12 7.92
N ILE A 35 -9.52 6.76 6.75
CA ILE A 35 -10.53 7.73 6.30
C ILE A 35 -11.89 7.07 6.15
N SER A 36 -11.94 5.91 5.48
CA SER A 36 -13.21 5.18 5.26
C SER A 36 -13.84 4.74 6.58
N TYR A 37 -13.03 4.25 7.51
CA TYR A 37 -13.48 3.86 8.85
C TYR A 37 -13.91 5.06 9.69
N GLY A 38 -13.15 6.16 9.66
CA GLY A 38 -13.52 7.40 10.35
C GLY A 38 -14.85 7.96 9.84
N ALA A 39 -15.10 7.93 8.53
CA ALA A 39 -16.37 8.34 7.95
C ALA A 39 -17.53 7.45 8.43
N TRP A 40 -17.33 6.14 8.54
CA TRP A 40 -18.33 5.22 9.10
C TRP A 40 -18.73 5.61 10.53
N LEU A 41 -17.74 5.94 11.38
CA LEU A 41 -18.01 6.28 12.78
C LEU A 41 -18.88 7.53 12.95
N ILE A 42 -18.84 8.46 11.99
CA ILE A 42 -19.71 9.65 11.97
C ILE A 42 -21.11 9.29 11.47
N TYR A 43 -21.16 8.56 10.34
CA TYR A 43 -22.38 8.11 9.71
C TYR A 43 -22.08 6.84 8.92
N ALA A 44 -22.64 5.69 9.35
CA ALA A 44 -22.27 4.39 8.80
C ALA A 44 -22.29 4.32 7.25
N PRO A 45 -23.30 4.88 6.56
CA PRO A 45 -23.30 4.91 5.09
C PRO A 45 -22.16 5.72 4.46
N ALA A 46 -21.61 6.74 5.14
CA ALA A 46 -20.51 7.55 4.61
C ALA A 46 -19.22 6.74 4.44
N GLY A 47 -18.98 5.75 5.31
CA GLY A 47 -17.82 4.86 5.16
C GLY A 47 -17.88 4.01 3.89
N PHE A 48 -19.07 3.51 3.54
CA PHE A 48 -19.29 2.79 2.27
C PHE A 48 -19.10 3.70 1.05
N ILE A 49 -19.55 4.96 1.12
CA ILE A 49 -19.35 5.93 0.05
C ILE A 49 -17.85 6.21 -0.16
N ALA A 50 -17.13 6.52 0.92
CA ALA A 50 -15.69 6.79 0.86
C ALA A 50 -14.90 5.58 0.32
N GLY A 51 -15.18 4.38 0.85
CA GLY A 51 -14.56 3.14 0.37
C GLY A 51 -14.88 2.84 -1.09
N GLY A 52 -16.13 3.03 -1.52
CA GLY A 52 -16.55 2.85 -2.91
C GLY A 52 -15.82 3.79 -3.87
N VAL A 53 -15.68 5.07 -3.51
CA VAL A 53 -14.93 6.06 -4.31
C VAL A 53 -13.45 5.67 -4.44
N LEU A 54 -12.82 5.20 -3.36
CA LEU A 54 -11.43 4.74 -3.39
C LEU A 54 -11.25 3.52 -4.31
N LEU A 55 -12.16 2.55 -4.26
CA LEU A 55 -12.15 1.39 -5.15
C LEU A 55 -12.31 1.78 -6.62
N ILE A 56 -13.23 2.72 -6.92
CA ILE A 56 -13.40 3.24 -8.28
C ILE A 56 -12.12 3.93 -8.75
N ALA A 57 -11.54 4.81 -7.94
CA ALA A 57 -10.31 5.52 -8.28
C ALA A 57 -9.16 4.54 -8.55
N GLY A 58 -8.98 3.53 -7.69
CA GLY A 58 -7.98 2.49 -7.87
C GLY A 58 -8.20 1.67 -9.15
N GLY A 59 -9.44 1.29 -9.44
CA GLY A 59 -9.80 0.59 -10.68
C GLY A 59 -9.51 1.42 -11.93
N VAL A 60 -9.81 2.72 -11.91
CA VAL A 60 -9.49 3.64 -13.03
C VAL A 60 -7.98 3.78 -13.22
N LEU A 61 -7.22 3.94 -12.14
CA LEU A 61 -5.75 4.00 -12.20
C LEU A 61 -5.15 2.71 -12.77
N MET A 62 -5.61 1.54 -12.31
CA MET A 62 -5.18 0.24 -12.85
C MET A 62 -5.53 0.09 -14.34
N ALA A 63 -6.75 0.45 -14.74
CA ALA A 63 -7.17 0.38 -16.13
C ALA A 63 -6.37 1.32 -17.05
N ARG A 64 -5.89 2.45 -16.52
CA ARG A 64 -5.06 3.41 -17.27
C ARG A 64 -3.59 3.01 -17.32
N GLY A 65 -3.07 2.39 -16.27
CA GLY A 65 -1.69 1.89 -16.21
C GLY A 65 -1.47 0.55 -16.92
N ALA A 66 -2.53 -0.16 -17.31
CA ALA A 66 -2.48 -1.41 -18.08
C ALA A 66 -2.29 -1.21 -19.60
N LYS A 67 -1.91 0.00 -20.04
CA LYS A 67 -1.49 0.34 -21.40
C LYS A 67 0.02 0.49 -21.44
#